data_AF-A0AAV6CA35-F1
#
_entry.id   AF-A0AAV6CA35-F1
#
_cell.length_a   1.000
_cell.length_b   1.000
_cell.length_c   1.000
_cell.angle_alpha   90.00
_cell.angle_beta   90.00
_cell.angle_gamma   90.00
#
_symmetry.space_group_name_H-M   'P 1'
#
loop_
_entity.id
_entity.type
_entity.pdbx_description
1 polymer ?
#
loop_
_entity_poly.entity_id
_entity_poly.type
_entity_poly.pdbx_seq_one_letter_code
_entity_poly.pdbx_strand_id
1 'polypeptide(L)'
;MPVEDALHNLGDPGNQQIEWAIGDLLRLRAKRANWRECSILQQLETGRNINAWNDLFRQTRQALARENDLVRKARTILRPDKESFDQSLEDFIAEMMASIYLAHSGHTDITLPKDDDPITTDLISAQNGTNYVTEAKNLREPNNLAYVAFARWHYNRAAHPDIFNFTVELLNIERPFEDLTSEQTLAVEKIIDSLPARARPSKFTVTLPESRTLSIGLRDGNCGMLQYGPGPFLVNERVEECQRAVIMKLLEPTRKALMQLYSLAVPPNYRKLLFVRWKPPDSIVAIGEAGSVREAVRDRCQEFIRSFFPNFAVVIAHTNEQLESVPPPSW
;
A
#
# COMPACT_ATOMS: atom_id res chain seq x y z
N MET A 1 -23.85 17.44 -10.05
CA MET A 1 -22.78 17.77 -9.07
C MET A 1 -21.78 16.62 -9.06
N PRO A 2 -20.48 16.86 -8.83
CA PRO A 2 -19.43 15.83 -8.85
C PRO A 2 -19.74 14.48 -8.18
N VAL A 3 -20.37 14.53 -7.01
CA VAL A 3 -20.75 13.33 -6.25
C VAL A 3 -21.95 12.60 -6.86
N GLU A 4 -22.88 13.34 -7.49
CA GLU A 4 -24.03 12.76 -8.18
C GLU A 4 -23.57 12.02 -9.45
N ASP A 5 -22.56 12.54 -10.14
CA ASP A 5 -21.96 11.90 -11.32
C ASP A 5 -21.30 10.57 -10.92
N ALA A 6 -20.55 10.55 -9.80
CA ALA A 6 -19.97 9.31 -9.27
C ALA A 6 -21.04 8.28 -8.88
N LEU A 7 -22.12 8.70 -8.22
CA LEU A 7 -23.20 7.81 -7.80
C LEU A 7 -24.09 7.35 -8.97
N HIS A 8 -24.25 8.19 -10.00
CA HIS A 8 -24.91 7.82 -11.24
C HIS A 8 -24.11 6.74 -11.95
N ASN A 9 -22.82 6.97 -12.17
CA ASN A 9 -21.93 6.01 -12.82
C ASN A 9 -21.83 4.71 -12.00
N LEU A 10 -21.86 4.76 -10.67
CA LEU A 10 -21.91 3.54 -9.83
C LEU A 10 -23.14 2.66 -10.17
N GLY A 11 -24.28 3.28 -10.51
CA GLY A 11 -25.50 2.60 -10.92
C GLY A 11 -25.49 2.08 -12.36
N ASP A 12 -24.47 2.38 -13.16
CA ASP A 12 -24.39 1.90 -14.54
C ASP A 12 -24.24 0.37 -14.61
N PRO A 13 -24.89 -0.32 -15.55
CA PRO A 13 -24.76 -1.77 -15.71
C PRO A 13 -23.31 -2.25 -15.91
N GLY A 14 -22.45 -1.42 -16.50
CA GLY A 14 -21.03 -1.71 -16.65
C GLY A 14 -20.27 -1.81 -15.33
N ASN A 15 -20.82 -1.23 -14.25
CA ASN A 15 -20.21 -1.14 -12.93
C ASN A 15 -20.81 -2.10 -11.91
N GLN A 16 -21.56 -3.09 -12.38
CA GLN A 16 -22.27 -4.07 -11.55
C GLN A 16 -21.39 -4.83 -10.56
N GLN A 17 -20.09 -5.02 -10.84
CA GLN A 17 -19.21 -5.78 -9.96
C GLN A 17 -18.82 -4.96 -8.73
N ILE A 18 -18.50 -3.68 -8.92
CA ILE A 18 -18.25 -2.72 -7.84
C ILE A 18 -19.53 -2.53 -7.02
N GLU A 19 -20.65 -2.31 -7.72
CA GLU A 19 -21.97 -2.09 -7.13
C GLU A 19 -22.41 -3.28 -6.25
N TRP A 20 -22.24 -4.51 -6.75
CA TRP A 20 -22.52 -5.74 -6.01
C TRP A 20 -21.64 -5.88 -4.76
N ALA A 21 -20.35 -5.59 -4.87
CA ALA A 21 -19.39 -5.85 -3.80
C ALA A 21 -19.48 -4.82 -2.65
N ILE A 22 -19.52 -3.52 -3.00
CA ILE A 22 -19.37 -2.41 -2.05
C ILE A 22 -20.26 -1.19 -2.36
N GLY A 23 -21.25 -1.30 -3.24
CA GLY A 23 -22.05 -0.16 -3.69
C GLY A 23 -22.84 0.54 -2.57
N ASP A 24 -23.31 -0.18 -1.57
CA ASP A 24 -23.94 0.38 -0.37
C ASP A 24 -22.95 1.20 0.48
N LEU A 25 -21.73 0.67 0.67
CA LEU A 25 -20.64 1.32 1.40
C LEU A 25 -20.18 2.60 0.69
N LEU A 26 -20.04 2.57 -0.63
CA LEU A 26 -19.67 3.74 -1.44
C LEU A 26 -20.72 4.85 -1.36
N ARG A 27 -22.02 4.51 -1.40
CA ARG A 27 -23.10 5.49 -1.19
C ARG A 27 -23.06 6.13 0.18
N LEU A 28 -22.67 5.39 1.22
CA LEU A 28 -22.49 5.96 2.55
C LEU A 28 -21.25 6.85 2.63
N ARG A 29 -20.12 6.43 2.04
CA ARG A 29 -18.88 7.21 1.97
C ARG A 29 -19.07 8.52 1.20
N ALA A 30 -19.85 8.50 0.12
CA ALA A 30 -20.18 9.67 -0.71
C ALA A 30 -20.87 10.81 0.05
N LYS A 31 -21.53 10.51 1.19
CA LYS A 31 -22.18 11.54 2.04
C LYS A 31 -21.18 12.34 2.88
N ARG A 32 -19.90 11.95 2.91
CA ARG A 32 -18.86 12.61 3.70
C ARG A 32 -18.29 13.81 2.95
N ALA A 33 -17.90 14.86 3.67
CA ALA A 33 -17.30 16.05 3.05
C ALA A 33 -16.01 15.71 2.28
N ASN A 34 -15.22 14.76 2.80
CA ASN A 34 -13.99 14.26 2.20
C ASN A 34 -14.19 13.05 1.28
N TRP A 35 -15.38 12.84 0.71
CA TRP A 35 -15.64 11.67 -0.16
C TRP A 35 -14.67 11.56 -1.33
N ARG A 36 -14.17 12.69 -1.83
CA ARG A 36 -13.17 12.75 -2.89
C ARG A 36 -11.83 12.17 -2.49
N GLU A 37 -11.54 11.86 -1.23
CA GLU A 37 -10.33 11.11 -0.88
C GLU A 37 -10.42 9.63 -1.28
N CYS A 38 -11.65 9.12 -1.49
CA CYS A 38 -11.86 7.75 -1.92
C CYS A 38 -11.55 7.57 -3.40
N SER A 39 -10.51 6.78 -3.69
CA SER A 39 -10.01 6.54 -5.04
C SER A 39 -11.06 5.98 -5.99
N ILE A 40 -11.91 5.06 -5.52
CA ILE A 40 -13.00 4.49 -6.31
C ILE A 40 -14.04 5.57 -6.66
N LEU A 41 -14.42 6.42 -5.71
CA LEU A 41 -15.40 7.49 -5.96
C LEU A 41 -14.85 8.56 -6.91
N GLN A 42 -13.56 8.93 -6.81
CA GLN A 42 -12.92 9.82 -7.78
C GLN A 42 -12.93 9.23 -9.20
N GLN A 43 -12.66 7.93 -9.31
CA GLN A 43 -12.62 7.25 -10.60
C GLN A 43 -14.02 7.12 -11.19
N LEU A 44 -15.03 6.83 -10.38
CA LEU A 44 -16.44 6.88 -10.74
C LEU A 44 -16.88 8.29 -11.19
N GLU A 45 -16.46 9.36 -10.51
CA GLU A 45 -16.73 10.76 -10.94
C GLU A 45 -16.18 11.02 -12.35
N THR A 46 -14.96 10.56 -12.62
CA THR A 46 -14.24 10.91 -13.86
C THR A 46 -14.42 9.92 -15.01
N GLY A 47 -15.01 8.75 -14.76
CA GLY A 47 -15.13 7.67 -15.75
C GLY A 47 -13.81 6.92 -16.02
N ARG A 48 -12.71 7.26 -15.35
CA ARG A 48 -11.36 6.75 -15.66
C ARG A 48 -11.01 5.52 -14.83
N ASN A 49 -10.36 4.53 -15.43
CA ASN A 49 -9.84 3.32 -14.78
C ASN A 49 -10.87 2.45 -14.04
N ILE A 50 -12.17 2.71 -14.22
CA ILE A 50 -13.27 1.94 -13.63
C ILE A 50 -13.30 0.48 -14.11
N ASN A 51 -12.89 0.22 -15.36
CA ASN A 51 -12.81 -1.15 -15.89
C ASN A 51 -11.86 -2.02 -15.06
N ALA A 52 -10.71 -1.47 -14.64
CA ALA A 52 -9.75 -2.19 -13.81
C ALA A 52 -10.33 -2.58 -12.44
N TRP A 53 -11.16 -1.72 -11.85
CA TRP A 53 -11.90 -2.05 -10.62
C TRP A 53 -12.92 -3.16 -10.84
N ASN A 54 -13.76 -3.04 -11.88
CA ASN A 54 -14.73 -4.08 -12.18
C ASN A 54 -14.07 -5.43 -12.45
N ASP A 55 -12.95 -5.44 -13.16
CA ASP A 55 -12.19 -6.66 -13.41
C ASP A 55 -11.57 -7.23 -12.14
N LEU A 56 -11.05 -6.39 -11.23
CA LEU A 56 -10.55 -6.85 -9.93
C LEU A 56 -11.66 -7.53 -9.12
N PHE A 57 -12.83 -6.90 -8.99
CA PHE A 57 -13.97 -7.48 -8.26
C PHE A 57 -14.48 -8.76 -8.92
N ARG A 58 -14.59 -8.76 -10.26
CA ARG A 58 -15.01 -9.94 -11.05
C ARG A 58 -14.07 -11.12 -10.86
N GLN A 59 -12.76 -10.91 -11.01
CA GLN A 59 -11.76 -11.97 -10.88
C GLN A 59 -11.72 -12.50 -9.45
N THR A 60 -11.81 -11.62 -8.45
CA THR A 60 -11.88 -12.05 -7.04
C THR A 60 -13.13 -12.90 -6.80
N ARG A 61 -14.28 -12.45 -7.30
CA ARG A 61 -15.54 -13.20 -7.20
C ARG A 61 -15.43 -14.60 -7.80
N GLN A 62 -14.73 -14.74 -8.93
CA GLN A 62 -14.49 -16.01 -9.60
C GLN A 62 -13.47 -16.90 -8.88
N ALA A 63 -12.50 -16.30 -8.18
CA ALA A 63 -11.47 -17.03 -7.43
C ALA A 63 -12.00 -17.65 -6.12
N LEU A 64 -12.96 -16.99 -5.46
CA LEU A 64 -13.48 -17.44 -4.18
C LEU A 64 -14.42 -18.64 -4.31
N ALA A 65 -14.34 -19.57 -3.37
CA ALA A 65 -15.25 -20.71 -3.27
C ALA A 65 -16.69 -20.29 -2.95
N ARG A 66 -16.86 -19.13 -2.30
CA ARG A 66 -18.15 -18.52 -1.98
C ARG A 66 -18.09 -17.02 -2.29
N GLU A 67 -18.78 -16.60 -3.35
CA GLU A 67 -18.78 -15.20 -3.79
C GLU A 67 -19.20 -14.19 -2.71
N ASN A 68 -20.16 -14.56 -1.86
CA ASN A 68 -20.69 -13.68 -0.82
C ASN A 68 -19.70 -13.44 0.34
N ASP A 69 -18.61 -14.19 0.43
CA ASP A 69 -17.56 -13.94 1.42
C ASP A 69 -16.89 -12.58 1.20
N LEU A 70 -16.76 -12.15 -0.06
CA LEU A 70 -16.19 -10.84 -0.39
C LEU A 70 -17.05 -9.69 0.15
N VAL A 71 -18.36 -9.74 -0.12
CA VAL A 71 -19.34 -8.74 0.35
C VAL A 71 -19.39 -8.70 1.88
N ARG A 72 -19.39 -9.88 2.51
CA ARG A 72 -19.35 -10.00 3.97
C ARG A 72 -18.10 -9.34 4.55
N LYS A 73 -16.92 -9.71 4.05
CA LYS A 73 -15.64 -9.17 4.54
C LYS A 73 -15.57 -7.66 4.35
N ALA A 74 -15.98 -7.15 3.18
CA ALA A 74 -16.03 -5.72 2.91
C ALA A 74 -16.86 -4.97 3.95
N ARG A 75 -18.06 -5.46 4.29
CA ARG A 75 -18.94 -4.85 5.31
C ARG A 75 -18.35 -4.87 6.71
N THR A 76 -17.54 -5.88 7.05
CA THR A 76 -16.87 -5.96 8.34
C THR A 76 -15.74 -4.92 8.47
N ILE A 77 -14.92 -4.77 7.43
CA ILE A 77 -13.66 -4.01 7.52
C ILE A 77 -13.78 -2.57 7.02
N LEU A 78 -14.60 -2.33 5.99
CA LEU A 78 -14.76 -1.01 5.39
C LEU A 78 -15.83 -0.25 6.16
N ARG A 79 -15.41 0.71 6.97
CA ARG A 79 -16.28 1.55 7.80
C ARG A 79 -16.44 2.93 7.15
N PRO A 80 -17.54 3.21 6.41
CA PRO A 80 -17.66 4.41 5.57
C PRO A 80 -17.63 5.74 6.34
N ASP A 81 -17.85 5.69 7.65
CA ASP A 81 -17.85 6.81 8.58
C ASP A 81 -16.45 7.14 9.13
N LYS A 82 -15.47 6.25 8.98
CA LYS A 82 -14.12 6.40 9.54
C LYS A 82 -13.14 7.03 8.54
N GLU A 83 -12.21 7.81 9.07
CA GLU A 83 -11.08 8.36 8.29
C GLU A 83 -10.18 7.24 7.75
N SER A 84 -10.11 6.11 8.44
CA SER A 84 -9.36 4.93 8.01
C SER A 84 -9.98 4.17 6.84
N PHE A 85 -11.11 4.61 6.27
CA PHE A 85 -11.81 3.89 5.20
C PHE A 85 -10.88 3.56 4.02
N ASP A 86 -10.15 4.55 3.52
CA ASP A 86 -9.29 4.38 2.36
C ASP A 86 -8.08 3.49 2.68
N GLN A 87 -7.57 3.57 3.92
CA GLN A 87 -6.56 2.65 4.40
C GLN A 87 -7.06 1.20 4.41
N SER A 88 -8.24 0.96 4.98
CA SER A 88 -8.88 -0.36 5.02
C SER A 88 -9.23 -0.88 3.62
N LEU A 89 -9.59 0.01 2.70
CA LEU A 89 -9.82 -0.34 1.29
C LEU A 89 -8.54 -0.85 0.63
N GLU A 90 -7.39 -0.22 0.88
CA GLU A 90 -6.12 -0.67 0.31
C GLU A 90 -5.64 -2.02 0.88
N ASP A 91 -5.94 -2.32 2.16
CA ASP A 91 -5.71 -3.66 2.73
C ASP A 91 -6.66 -4.70 2.11
N PHE A 92 -7.94 -4.35 1.95
CA PHE A 92 -8.92 -5.21 1.30
C PHE A 92 -8.51 -5.56 -0.14
N ILE A 93 -7.96 -4.61 -0.88
CA ILE A 93 -7.42 -4.87 -2.22
C ILE A 93 -6.26 -5.86 -2.20
N ALA A 94 -5.40 -5.83 -1.17
CA ALA A 94 -4.33 -6.81 -1.04
C ALA A 94 -4.89 -8.22 -0.86
N GLU A 95 -5.96 -8.39 -0.07
CA GLU A 95 -6.67 -9.67 0.09
C GLU A 95 -7.34 -10.14 -1.22
N MET A 96 -7.96 -9.23 -1.97
CA MET A 96 -8.54 -9.52 -3.30
C MET A 96 -7.46 -10.02 -4.27
N MET A 97 -6.32 -9.31 -4.35
CA MET A 97 -5.19 -9.70 -5.20
C MET A 97 -4.58 -11.04 -4.77
N ALA A 98 -4.49 -11.30 -3.46
CA ALA A 98 -4.03 -12.58 -2.95
C ALA A 98 -4.95 -13.72 -3.38
N SER A 99 -6.27 -13.51 -3.35
CA SER A 99 -7.26 -14.50 -3.79
C SER A 99 -7.09 -14.84 -5.27
N ILE A 100 -6.93 -13.83 -6.13
CA ILE A 100 -6.70 -14.01 -7.56
C ILE A 100 -5.37 -14.74 -7.82
N TYR A 101 -4.31 -14.34 -7.12
CA TYR A 101 -3.00 -15.00 -7.22
C TYR A 101 -3.08 -16.49 -6.88
N LEU A 102 -3.77 -16.85 -5.79
CA LEU A 102 -3.94 -18.23 -5.38
C LEU A 102 -4.68 -19.03 -6.47
N ALA A 103 -5.74 -18.47 -7.05
CA ALA A 103 -6.48 -19.11 -8.13
C ALA A 103 -5.60 -19.33 -9.38
N HIS A 104 -4.83 -18.33 -9.81
CA HIS A 104 -3.88 -18.47 -10.93
C HIS A 104 -2.76 -19.47 -10.63
N SER A 105 -2.38 -19.60 -9.35
CA SER A 105 -1.42 -20.61 -8.89
C SER A 105 -2.02 -22.01 -8.78
N GLY A 106 -3.30 -22.21 -9.16
CA GLY A 106 -3.98 -23.50 -9.16
C GLY A 106 -4.51 -23.93 -7.79
N HIS A 107 -4.66 -23.00 -6.85
CA HIS A 107 -5.35 -23.29 -5.59
C HIS A 107 -6.86 -23.38 -5.78
N THR A 108 -7.51 -24.21 -4.97
CA THR A 108 -8.96 -24.40 -4.88
C THR A 108 -9.45 -24.04 -3.48
N ASP A 109 -10.78 -24.02 -3.31
CA ASP A 109 -11.44 -23.81 -2.01
C ASP A 109 -10.98 -22.52 -1.30
N ILE A 110 -10.70 -21.47 -2.07
CA ILE A 110 -10.22 -20.19 -1.56
C ILE A 110 -11.35 -19.51 -0.79
N THR A 111 -11.13 -19.29 0.50
CA THR A 111 -12.14 -18.75 1.43
C THR A 111 -11.54 -17.64 2.28
N LEU A 112 -12.37 -16.64 2.60
CA LEU A 112 -12.07 -15.61 3.58
C LEU A 112 -12.64 -16.08 4.92
N PRO A 113 -11.83 -16.29 5.98
CA PRO A 113 -12.37 -16.67 7.28
C PRO A 113 -13.36 -15.65 7.85
N LYS A 114 -14.21 -16.12 8.75
CA LYS A 114 -15.14 -15.30 9.53
C LYS A 114 -14.48 -14.82 10.82
N ASP A 115 -15.06 -13.80 11.44
CA ASP A 115 -14.49 -13.21 12.66
C ASP A 115 -14.52 -14.16 13.86
N ASP A 116 -15.40 -15.16 13.84
CA ASP A 116 -15.53 -16.22 14.85
C ASP A 116 -14.73 -17.49 14.52
N ASP A 117 -14.06 -17.54 13.36
CA ASP A 117 -13.22 -18.68 13.00
C ASP A 117 -11.95 -18.68 13.88
N PRO A 118 -11.48 -19.88 14.31
CA PRO A 118 -10.28 -19.98 15.14
C PRO A 118 -9.01 -19.53 14.38
N ILE A 119 -8.98 -19.70 13.06
CA ILE A 119 -7.90 -19.24 12.19
C ILE A 119 -8.22 -17.82 11.73
N THR A 120 -7.41 -16.86 12.17
CA THR A 120 -7.62 -15.42 11.94
C THR A 120 -6.79 -14.84 10.79
N THR A 121 -6.22 -15.70 9.94
CA THR A 121 -5.51 -15.26 8.73
C THR A 121 -6.49 -14.78 7.67
N ASP A 122 -6.03 -14.00 6.70
CA ASP A 122 -6.92 -13.41 5.71
C ASP A 122 -7.58 -14.43 4.78
N LEU A 123 -6.87 -15.50 4.41
CA LEU A 123 -7.31 -16.46 3.40
C LEU A 123 -6.93 -17.89 3.78
N ILE A 124 -7.79 -18.85 3.43
CA ILE A 124 -7.52 -20.29 3.47
C ILE A 124 -7.75 -20.87 2.07
N SER A 125 -6.88 -21.76 1.62
CA SER A 125 -7.04 -22.45 0.33
C SER A 125 -6.42 -23.86 0.36
N ALA A 126 -6.65 -24.64 -0.70
CA ALA A 126 -6.04 -25.95 -0.89
C ALA A 126 -5.35 -26.04 -2.26
N GLN A 127 -4.28 -26.83 -2.36
CA GLN A 127 -3.63 -27.14 -3.64
C GLN A 127 -2.97 -28.52 -3.53
N ASN A 128 -3.30 -29.43 -4.46
CA ASN A 128 -2.72 -30.79 -4.51
C ASN A 128 -2.82 -31.53 -3.16
N GLY A 129 -3.97 -31.42 -2.48
CA GLY A 129 -4.22 -32.05 -1.17
C GLY A 129 -3.50 -31.39 0.02
N THR A 130 -2.77 -30.29 -0.19
CA THR A 130 -2.14 -29.49 0.87
C THR A 130 -2.99 -28.27 1.17
N ASN A 131 -3.20 -27.97 2.46
CA ASN A 131 -3.90 -26.75 2.88
C ASN A 131 -2.92 -25.60 3.11
N TYR A 132 -3.39 -24.39 2.82
CA TYR A 132 -2.63 -23.16 2.92
C TYR A 132 -3.40 -22.14 3.75
N VAL A 133 -2.69 -21.43 4.62
CA VAL A 133 -3.15 -20.17 5.19
C VAL A 133 -2.34 -19.03 4.58
N THR A 134 -3.02 -17.95 4.22
CA THR A 134 -2.40 -16.79 3.60
C THR A 134 -2.75 -15.54 4.40
N GLU A 135 -1.72 -14.74 4.70
CA GLU A 135 -1.87 -13.39 5.21
C GLU A 135 -1.52 -12.41 4.09
N ALA A 136 -2.43 -11.50 3.80
CA ALA A 136 -2.25 -10.47 2.79
C ALA A 136 -1.90 -9.14 3.47
N LYS A 137 -0.77 -8.55 3.09
CA LYS A 137 -0.35 -7.23 3.60
C LYS A 137 -0.22 -6.24 2.45
N ASN A 138 -0.73 -5.04 2.66
CA ASN A 138 -0.42 -3.91 1.79
C ASN A 138 0.85 -3.20 2.30
N LEU A 139 1.93 -3.24 1.52
CA LEU A 139 3.18 -2.54 1.81
C LEU A 139 3.01 -1.06 1.49
N ARG A 140 2.74 -0.29 2.53
CA ARG A 140 2.60 1.16 2.47
C ARG A 140 3.94 1.85 2.56
N GLU A 141 4.02 3.02 1.98
CA GLU A 141 5.03 3.99 2.35
C GLU A 141 4.78 4.44 3.80
N PRO A 142 5.81 4.50 4.65
CA PRO A 142 5.63 4.90 6.04
C PRO A 142 5.15 6.35 6.09
N ASN A 143 4.27 6.68 7.02
CA ASN A 143 3.82 8.06 7.22
C ASN A 143 4.84 8.84 8.05
N ASN A 144 6.13 8.69 7.78
CA ASN A 144 7.17 9.36 8.56
C ASN A 144 7.57 10.71 7.95
N LEU A 145 8.33 11.48 8.73
CA LEU A 145 8.78 12.81 8.35
C LEU A 145 9.47 12.87 6.99
N ALA A 146 10.41 11.95 6.73
CA ALA A 146 11.20 11.97 5.52
C ALA A 146 10.31 11.73 4.29
N TYR A 147 9.42 10.74 4.38
CA TYR A 147 8.52 10.39 3.28
C TYR A 147 7.54 11.52 2.97
N VAL A 148 6.87 12.08 3.99
CA VAL A 148 5.89 13.17 3.79
C VAL A 148 6.56 14.40 3.19
N ALA A 149 7.73 14.80 3.71
CA ALA A 149 8.48 15.94 3.19
C ALA A 149 8.88 15.75 1.73
N PHE A 150 9.39 14.56 1.41
CA PHE A 150 9.82 14.20 0.06
C PHE A 150 8.66 14.15 -0.94
N ALA A 151 7.57 13.45 -0.59
CA ALA A 151 6.39 13.31 -1.43
C ALA A 151 5.81 14.69 -1.78
N ARG A 152 5.71 15.59 -0.79
CA ARG A 152 5.23 16.96 -1.01
C ARG A 152 6.18 17.77 -1.88
N TRP A 153 7.49 17.65 -1.66
CA TRP A 153 8.50 18.34 -2.46
C TRP A 153 8.43 17.94 -3.94
N HIS A 154 8.34 16.64 -4.21
CA HIS A 154 8.24 16.12 -5.57
C HIS A 154 6.94 16.53 -6.26
N TYR A 155 5.80 16.46 -5.55
CA TYR A 155 4.53 16.96 -6.06
C TYR A 155 4.63 18.44 -6.47
N ASN A 156 5.16 19.29 -5.58
CA ASN A 156 5.32 20.72 -5.84
C ASN A 156 6.30 21.00 -7.00
N ARG A 157 7.40 20.25 -7.09
CA ARG A 157 8.35 20.37 -8.19
C ARG A 157 7.76 19.94 -9.53
N ALA A 158 6.94 18.89 -9.57
CA ALA A 158 6.26 18.47 -10.78
C ALA A 158 5.22 19.50 -11.24
N ALA A 159 4.47 20.08 -10.29
CA ALA A 159 3.46 21.10 -10.59
C ALA A 159 4.07 22.46 -10.97
N HIS A 160 5.19 22.83 -10.33
CA HIS A 160 5.80 24.15 -10.42
C HIS A 160 7.34 24.07 -10.52
N PRO A 161 7.88 23.52 -11.62
CA PRO A 161 9.30 23.23 -11.75
C PRO A 161 10.19 24.47 -11.63
N ASP A 162 9.74 25.63 -12.13
CA ASP A 162 10.51 26.88 -12.08
C ASP A 162 10.63 27.46 -10.67
N ILE A 163 9.62 27.22 -9.83
CA ILE A 163 9.55 27.74 -8.45
C ILE A 163 10.38 26.84 -7.51
N PHE A 164 10.28 25.53 -7.71
CA PHE A 164 10.94 24.51 -6.89
C PHE A 164 12.28 24.04 -7.51
N ASN A 165 12.99 24.96 -8.17
CA ASN A 165 14.29 24.74 -8.81
C ASN A 165 15.45 25.02 -7.82
N PHE A 166 15.55 24.25 -6.75
CA PHE A 166 16.65 24.37 -5.77
C PHE A 166 16.85 23.08 -4.98
N THR A 167 17.91 23.01 -4.18
CA THR A 167 18.21 21.85 -3.35
C THR A 167 17.70 22.04 -1.92
N VAL A 168 17.02 21.02 -1.40
CA VAL A 168 16.60 20.92 0.00
C VAL A 168 17.38 19.79 0.66
N GLU A 169 17.83 19.97 1.90
CA GLU A 169 18.52 18.95 2.67
C GLU A 169 17.79 18.74 4.00
N LEU A 170 17.35 17.51 4.30
CA LEU A 170 16.89 17.15 5.64
C LEU A 170 18.11 16.77 6.48
N LEU A 171 18.53 17.67 7.37
CA LEU A 171 19.83 17.59 8.06
C LEU A 171 19.81 16.71 9.30
N ASN A 172 18.74 16.81 10.10
CA ASN A 172 18.53 16.03 11.32
C ASN A 172 17.05 15.68 11.40
N ILE A 173 16.76 14.38 11.49
CA ILE A 173 15.40 13.86 11.63
C ILE A 173 15.32 13.11 12.96
N GLU A 174 14.59 13.68 13.90
CA GLU A 174 14.28 12.99 15.14
C GLU A 174 13.28 11.85 14.85
N ARG A 175 13.58 10.65 15.37
CA ARG A 175 12.75 9.44 15.26
C ARG A 175 12.34 9.11 13.81
N PRO A 176 13.29 8.88 12.88
CA PRO A 176 13.05 8.84 11.44
C PRO A 176 12.06 7.77 10.96
N PHE A 177 11.73 6.78 11.80
CA PHE A 177 10.81 5.68 11.48
C PHE A 177 9.44 5.80 12.16
N GLU A 178 9.24 6.80 13.02
CA GLU A 178 7.95 7.01 13.70
C GLU A 178 6.96 7.69 12.76
N ASP A 179 5.77 7.09 12.64
CA ASP A 179 4.65 7.65 11.89
C ASP A 179 4.24 9.00 12.48
N LEU A 180 3.90 9.92 11.60
CA LEU A 180 3.37 11.22 11.92
C LEU A 180 1.88 11.10 12.24
N THR A 181 1.40 11.94 13.14
CA THR A 181 -0.03 12.22 13.28
C THR A 181 -0.54 13.04 12.09
N SER A 182 -1.85 13.06 11.84
CA SER A 182 -2.43 13.88 10.74
C SER A 182 -2.05 15.36 10.86
N GLU A 183 -1.98 15.89 12.09
CA GLU A 183 -1.57 17.28 12.34
C GLU A 183 -0.10 17.51 11.99
N GLN A 184 0.78 16.55 12.34
CA GLN A 184 2.19 16.60 11.99
C GLN A 184 2.41 16.46 10.47
N THR A 185 1.67 15.59 9.79
CA THR A 185 1.69 15.45 8.32
C THR A 185 1.35 16.79 7.66
N LEU A 186 0.23 17.42 8.04
CA LEU A 186 -0.17 18.73 7.51
C LEU A 186 0.86 19.83 7.82
N ALA A 187 1.49 19.79 9.00
CA ALA A 187 2.53 20.74 9.37
C ALA A 187 3.77 20.59 8.46
N VAL A 188 4.22 19.35 8.22
CA VAL A 188 5.34 19.07 7.29
C VAL A 188 5.00 19.56 5.89
N GLU A 189 3.82 19.25 5.36
CA GLU A 189 3.40 19.70 4.03
C GLU A 189 3.43 21.22 3.88
N LYS A 190 2.88 21.95 4.86
CA LYS A 190 2.92 23.42 4.90
C LYS A 190 4.34 23.98 4.94
N ILE A 191 5.25 23.32 5.68
CA ILE A 191 6.66 23.71 5.71
C ILE A 191 7.26 23.59 4.31
N ILE A 192 7.03 22.46 3.63
CA ILE A 192 7.55 22.22 2.28
C ILE A 192 6.97 23.20 1.26
N ASP A 193 5.68 23.51 1.35
CA ASP A 193 5.01 24.50 0.49
C ASP A 193 5.62 25.91 0.64
N SER A 194 6.11 26.25 1.83
CA SER A 194 6.69 27.56 2.13
C SER A 194 8.14 27.74 1.69
N LEU A 195 8.84 26.67 1.29
CA LEU A 195 10.29 26.72 1.03
C LEU A 195 10.71 27.72 -0.05
N PRO A 196 9.99 27.90 -1.18
CA PRO A 196 10.40 28.85 -2.22
C PRO A 196 10.49 30.31 -1.76
N ALA A 197 9.76 30.67 -0.70
CA ALA A 197 9.77 32.02 -0.14
C ALA A 197 10.99 32.29 0.77
N ARG A 198 11.79 31.27 1.08
CA ARG A 198 12.93 31.40 2.00
C ARG A 198 14.20 31.79 1.25
N ALA A 199 15.02 32.60 1.92
CA ALA A 199 16.33 32.97 1.41
C ALA A 199 17.23 31.73 1.22
N ARG A 200 18.08 31.77 0.19
CA ARG A 200 19.03 30.72 -0.17
C ARG A 200 20.44 31.32 -0.31
N PRO A 201 21.49 30.65 0.18
CA PRO A 201 21.46 29.45 1.01
C PRO A 201 20.98 29.75 2.43
N SER A 202 20.32 28.79 3.08
CA SER A 202 19.92 28.93 4.49
C SER A 202 19.82 27.58 5.20
N LYS A 203 19.83 27.61 6.54
CA LYS A 203 19.52 26.47 7.39
C LYS A 203 18.60 26.92 8.51
N PHE A 204 17.59 26.12 8.81
CA PHE A 204 16.65 26.44 9.87
C PHE A 204 16.03 25.17 10.45
N THR A 205 15.56 25.28 11.69
CA THR A 205 14.85 24.21 12.39
C THR A 205 13.42 24.65 12.65
N VAL A 206 12.48 23.74 12.46
CA VAL A 206 11.07 23.93 12.77
C VAL A 206 10.64 22.86 13.76
N THR A 207 9.74 23.26 14.66
CA THR A 207 9.12 22.36 15.63
C THR A 207 7.73 22.01 15.11
N LEU A 208 7.50 20.72 14.90
CA LEU A 208 6.21 20.15 14.56
C LEU A 208 5.34 20.01 15.84
N PRO A 209 4.02 19.79 15.70
CA PRO A 209 3.18 19.40 16.82
C PRO A 209 3.80 18.25 17.64
N GLU A 210 3.55 18.25 18.95
CA GLU A 210 4.14 17.28 19.91
C GLU A 210 5.68 17.39 20.05
N SER A 211 6.24 18.56 19.77
CA SER A 211 7.65 18.90 20.01
C SER A 211 8.67 18.14 19.17
N ARG A 212 8.25 17.47 18.09
CA ARG A 212 9.17 16.83 17.15
C ARG A 212 9.90 17.87 16.31
N THR A 213 11.22 17.76 16.16
CA THR A 213 12.01 18.77 15.42
C THR A 213 12.43 18.30 14.03
N LEU A 214 12.49 19.27 13.10
CA LEU A 214 12.93 19.08 11.73
C LEU A 214 13.94 20.15 11.35
N SER A 215 15.17 19.74 11.00
CA SER A 215 16.20 20.66 10.51
C SER A 215 16.34 20.58 8.99
N ILE A 216 16.22 21.73 8.32
CA ILE A 216 16.22 21.85 6.86
C ILE A 216 17.36 22.77 6.44
N GLY A 217 18.12 22.35 5.43
CA GLY A 217 19.06 23.17 4.67
C GLY A 217 18.52 23.48 3.28
N LEU A 218 18.71 24.70 2.81
CA LEU A 218 18.39 25.13 1.45
C LEU A 218 19.67 25.59 0.74
N ARG A 219 19.86 25.16 -0.50
CA ARG A 219 20.99 25.54 -1.35
C ARG A 219 20.51 25.80 -2.77
N ASP A 220 21.21 26.67 -3.49
CA ASP A 220 21.06 26.78 -4.94
C ASP A 220 21.55 25.50 -5.62
N GLY A 221 21.08 25.21 -6.85
CA GLY A 221 21.51 24.05 -7.63
C GLY A 221 20.53 22.88 -7.66
N ASN A 222 21.02 21.74 -8.20
CA ASN A 222 20.42 20.51 -8.80
C ASN A 222 19.00 20.00 -8.47
N CYS A 223 18.05 20.84 -8.04
CA CYS A 223 16.62 20.54 -7.89
C CYS A 223 16.29 19.30 -7.03
N GLY A 224 17.16 18.89 -6.11
CA GLY A 224 17.02 17.63 -5.35
C GLY A 224 16.64 17.85 -3.89
N MET A 225 15.90 16.92 -3.28
CA MET A 225 15.79 16.84 -1.82
C MET A 225 16.73 15.75 -1.30
N LEU A 226 17.85 16.13 -0.67
CA LEU A 226 18.84 15.22 -0.09
C LEU A 226 18.50 14.92 1.38
N GLN A 227 18.84 13.73 1.87
CA GLN A 227 18.63 13.32 3.26
C GLN A 227 19.96 12.94 3.92
N TYR A 228 20.19 13.37 5.18
CA TYR A 228 21.23 12.82 6.06
C TYR A 228 20.55 11.98 7.16
N GLY A 229 20.81 10.66 7.20
CA GLY A 229 20.29 9.72 8.22
C GLY A 229 19.94 8.32 7.68
N PRO A 230 19.81 7.28 8.53
CA PRO A 230 19.79 5.87 8.12
C PRO A 230 18.45 5.39 7.51
N GLY A 231 17.59 6.29 7.08
CA GLY A 231 16.33 5.99 6.42
C GLY A 231 16.50 6.00 4.90
N PRO A 232 16.26 4.88 4.19
CA PRO A 232 16.50 4.79 2.77
C PRO A 232 15.30 5.35 2.00
N PHE A 233 15.17 6.67 1.92
CA PHE A 233 14.13 7.32 1.13
C PHE A 233 14.76 8.16 0.01
N LEU A 234 15.36 7.42 -0.92
CA LEU A 234 15.37 7.63 -2.38
C LEU A 234 15.54 9.08 -2.88
N VAL A 235 16.77 9.58 -2.78
CA VAL A 235 17.47 10.10 -3.96
C VAL A 235 18.69 9.21 -4.16
N ASN A 236 18.49 8.05 -4.79
CA ASN A 236 19.60 7.37 -5.43
C ASN A 236 19.02 6.51 -6.55
N GLU A 237 19.50 6.76 -7.77
CA GLU A 237 19.21 6.03 -9.00
C GLU A 237 19.79 4.60 -8.97
N ARG A 238 19.91 3.99 -7.79
CA ARG A 238 20.62 2.72 -7.56
C ARG A 238 19.67 1.66 -7.00
N VAL A 239 19.46 0.61 -7.78
CA VAL A 239 18.58 -0.54 -7.52
C VAL A 239 18.77 -1.13 -6.12
N GLU A 240 20.01 -1.29 -5.67
CA GLU A 240 20.36 -1.97 -4.41
C GLU A 240 19.84 -1.24 -3.16
N GLU A 241 19.86 0.09 -3.18
CA GLU A 241 19.38 0.90 -2.06
C GLU A 241 17.86 0.88 -1.98
N CYS A 242 17.20 0.88 -3.14
CA CYS A 242 15.76 0.67 -3.23
C CYS A 242 15.38 -0.71 -2.67
N GLN A 243 16.10 -1.77 -3.04
CA GLN A 243 15.87 -3.11 -2.47
C GLN A 243 16.00 -3.11 -0.95
N ARG A 244 17.06 -2.49 -0.40
CA ARG A 244 17.26 -2.38 1.05
C ARG A 244 16.10 -1.66 1.73
N ALA A 245 15.58 -0.60 1.12
CA ALA A 245 14.43 0.16 1.63
C ALA A 245 13.17 -0.70 1.73
N VAL A 246 12.85 -1.42 0.66
CA VAL A 246 11.66 -2.28 0.62
C VAL A 246 11.80 -3.42 1.65
N ILE A 247 12.98 -4.02 1.80
CA ILE A 247 13.24 -5.03 2.85
C ILE A 247 12.96 -4.47 4.24
N MET A 248 13.47 -3.28 4.57
CA MET A 248 13.23 -2.66 5.88
C MET A 248 11.74 -2.41 6.13
N LYS A 249 10.99 -1.99 5.11
CA LYS A 249 9.53 -1.80 5.20
C LYS A 249 8.79 -3.12 5.40
N LEU A 250 9.28 -4.22 4.83
CA LEU A 250 8.67 -5.53 4.95
C LEU A 250 8.81 -6.14 6.35
N LEU A 251 9.78 -5.71 7.15
CA LEU A 251 10.06 -6.32 8.46
C LEU A 251 8.84 -6.30 9.38
N GLU A 252 8.19 -5.15 9.56
CA GLU A 252 7.06 -5.04 10.49
C GLU A 252 5.79 -5.75 9.98
N PRO A 253 5.36 -5.59 8.71
CA PRO A 253 4.28 -6.39 8.13
C PRO A 253 4.55 -7.90 8.21
N THR A 254 5.79 -8.33 7.94
CA THR A 254 6.20 -9.74 8.03
C THR A 254 6.11 -10.23 9.47
N ARG A 255 6.62 -9.46 10.44
CA ARG A 255 6.52 -9.80 11.87
C ARG A 255 5.06 -9.99 12.29
N LYS A 256 4.17 -9.08 11.89
CA LYS A 256 2.72 -9.18 12.15
C LYS A 256 2.11 -10.43 11.51
N ALA A 257 2.43 -10.68 10.25
CA ALA A 257 1.94 -11.85 9.53
C ALA A 257 2.40 -13.17 10.16
N LEU A 258 3.67 -13.27 10.57
CA LEU A 258 4.21 -14.47 11.23
C LEU A 258 3.44 -14.81 12.51
N MET A 259 3.02 -13.81 13.31
CA MET A 259 2.20 -14.05 14.50
C MET A 259 0.84 -14.68 14.18
N GLN A 260 0.23 -14.30 13.06
CA GLN A 260 -1.06 -14.85 12.61
C GLN A 260 -0.87 -16.25 12.00
N LEU A 261 0.09 -16.38 11.07
CA LEU A 261 0.38 -17.61 10.31
C LEU A 261 0.91 -18.77 11.17
N TYR A 262 1.54 -18.47 12.31
CA TYR A 262 2.04 -19.45 13.28
C TYR A 262 1.29 -19.40 14.61
N SER A 263 0.09 -18.82 14.64
CA SER A 263 -0.78 -18.89 15.81
C SER A 263 -1.13 -20.35 16.14
N LEU A 264 -1.43 -20.63 17.41
CA LEU A 264 -1.75 -21.99 17.88
C LEU A 264 -2.98 -22.60 17.20
N ALA A 265 -3.85 -21.77 16.61
CA ALA A 265 -5.02 -22.22 15.88
C ALA A 265 -4.71 -22.73 14.46
N VAL A 266 -3.55 -22.35 13.89
CA VAL A 266 -3.14 -22.81 12.56
C VAL A 266 -2.50 -24.19 12.66
N PRO A 267 -3.01 -25.22 11.96
CA PRO A 267 -2.41 -26.55 12.04
C PRO A 267 -0.97 -26.59 11.49
N PRO A 268 -0.07 -27.37 12.11
CA PRO A 268 1.34 -27.41 11.71
C PRO A 268 1.58 -27.85 10.26
N ASN A 269 0.72 -28.73 9.74
CA ASN A 269 0.79 -29.28 8.38
C ASN A 269 0.35 -28.30 7.27
N TYR A 270 -0.22 -27.15 7.63
CA TYR A 270 -0.57 -26.13 6.64
C TYR A 270 0.71 -25.49 6.09
N ARG A 271 0.68 -25.10 4.83
CA ARG A 271 1.68 -24.19 4.25
C ARG A 271 1.29 -22.74 4.53
N LYS A 272 2.26 -21.88 4.78
CA LYS A 272 2.07 -20.49 5.25
C LYS A 272 2.52 -19.51 4.17
N LEU A 273 1.61 -18.72 3.64
CA LEU A 273 1.91 -17.73 2.62
C LEU A 273 1.78 -16.32 3.19
N LEU A 274 2.81 -15.50 3.00
CA LEU A 274 2.71 -14.05 3.11
C LEU A 274 2.58 -13.48 1.70
N PHE A 275 1.41 -12.95 1.38
CA PHE A 275 1.19 -12.19 0.16
C PHE A 275 1.36 -10.70 0.46
N VAL A 276 2.22 -10.02 -0.28
CA VAL A 276 2.46 -8.59 -0.12
C VAL A 276 2.08 -7.86 -1.39
N ARG A 277 1.09 -6.98 -1.29
CA ARG A 277 0.84 -5.98 -2.31
C ARG A 277 1.80 -4.81 -2.09
N TRP A 278 2.66 -4.52 -3.06
CA TRP A 278 3.55 -3.37 -3.03
C TRP A 278 3.22 -2.43 -4.19
N LYS A 279 2.72 -1.24 -3.87
CA LYS A 279 2.59 -0.15 -4.82
C LYS A 279 3.87 0.71 -4.74
N PRO A 280 4.81 0.59 -5.68
CA PRO A 280 5.99 1.44 -5.70
C PRO A 280 5.57 2.91 -5.87
N PRO A 281 6.28 3.86 -5.24
CA PRO A 281 6.15 5.28 -5.54
C PRO A 281 6.27 5.55 -7.04
N ASP A 282 5.53 6.55 -7.54
CA ASP A 282 5.52 6.94 -8.96
C ASP A 282 6.94 7.28 -9.49
N SER A 283 7.85 7.69 -8.61
CA SER A 283 9.27 7.95 -8.93
C SER A 283 10.07 6.69 -9.28
N ILE A 284 9.68 5.52 -8.79
CA ILE A 284 10.31 4.23 -9.12
C ILE A 284 9.80 3.70 -10.47
N VAL A 285 8.56 4.06 -10.84
CA VAL A 285 7.99 3.71 -12.15
C VAL A 285 8.80 4.32 -13.29
N ALA A 286 9.44 5.48 -13.07
CA ALA A 286 10.34 6.11 -14.02
C ALA A 286 11.64 5.33 -14.29
N ILE A 287 12.03 4.38 -13.43
CA ILE A 287 13.30 3.66 -13.54
C ILE A 287 13.16 2.32 -14.31
N GLY A 288 11.94 1.85 -14.61
CA GLY A 288 11.75 0.57 -15.34
C GLY A 288 12.20 -0.69 -14.57
N GLU A 289 12.62 -0.53 -13.32
CA GLU A 289 13.23 -1.58 -12.48
C GLU A 289 12.30 -2.13 -11.39
N ALA A 290 11.03 -1.73 -11.35
CA ALA A 290 10.11 -2.15 -10.28
C ALA A 290 10.01 -3.69 -10.17
N GLY A 291 10.05 -4.41 -11.31
CA GLY A 291 10.06 -5.87 -11.34
C GLY A 291 11.34 -6.50 -10.77
N SER A 292 12.51 -5.95 -11.12
CA SER A 292 13.81 -6.46 -10.64
C SER A 292 14.02 -6.17 -9.15
N VAL A 293 13.60 -5.00 -8.66
CA VAL A 293 13.58 -4.68 -7.23
C VAL A 293 12.66 -5.64 -6.48
N ARG A 294 11.44 -5.85 -6.96
CA ARG A 294 10.46 -6.76 -6.35
C ARG A 294 11.01 -8.18 -6.21
N GLU A 295 11.61 -8.72 -7.28
CA GLU A 295 12.16 -10.08 -7.28
C GLU A 295 13.35 -10.22 -6.35
N ALA A 296 14.31 -9.28 -6.41
CA ALA A 296 15.46 -9.30 -5.51
C ALA A 296 15.05 -9.16 -4.03
N VAL A 297 14.04 -8.33 -3.74
CA VAL A 297 13.51 -8.19 -2.37
C VAL A 297 12.81 -9.46 -1.92
N ARG A 298 11.95 -10.05 -2.75
CA ARG A 298 11.28 -11.33 -2.47
C ARG A 298 12.32 -12.39 -2.15
N ASP A 299 13.34 -12.53 -3.01
CA ASP A 299 14.35 -13.58 -2.87
C ASP A 299 15.16 -13.43 -1.59
N ARG A 300 15.59 -12.19 -1.26
CA ARG A 300 16.28 -11.90 0.00
C ARG A 300 15.41 -12.15 1.23
N CYS A 301 14.14 -11.73 1.20
CA CYS A 301 13.21 -12.01 2.30
C CYS A 301 12.97 -13.51 2.47
N GLN A 302 12.75 -14.22 1.37
CA GLN A 302 12.54 -15.65 1.36
C GLN A 302 13.76 -16.42 1.90
N GLU A 303 14.96 -16.07 1.43
CA GLU A 303 16.23 -16.66 1.88
C GLU A 303 16.44 -16.47 3.38
N PHE A 304 16.19 -15.25 3.90
CA PHE A 304 16.30 -14.96 5.31
C PHE A 304 15.29 -15.76 6.15
N ILE A 305 14.03 -15.82 5.73
CA ILE A 305 12.95 -16.40 6.55
C ILE A 305 12.96 -17.93 6.54
N ARG A 306 13.34 -18.56 5.42
CA ARG A 306 13.33 -20.03 5.26
C ARG A 306 14.13 -20.78 6.33
N SER A 307 15.23 -20.20 6.79
CA SER A 307 16.09 -20.83 7.79
C SER A 307 15.41 -20.92 9.17
N PHE A 308 14.40 -20.10 9.43
CA PHE A 308 13.71 -20.02 10.72
C PHE A 308 12.26 -20.54 10.68
N PHE A 309 11.61 -20.45 9.52
CA PHE A 309 10.17 -20.74 9.38
C PHE A 309 9.93 -21.75 8.25
N PRO A 310 9.84 -23.06 8.56
CA PRO A 310 9.57 -24.08 7.56
C PRO A 310 8.16 -23.95 6.99
N ASN A 311 7.98 -24.33 5.73
CA ASN A 311 6.71 -24.24 4.98
C ASN A 311 6.20 -22.80 4.80
N PHE A 312 7.09 -21.81 4.80
CA PHE A 312 6.74 -20.40 4.63
C PHE A 312 7.18 -19.89 3.26
N ALA A 313 6.29 -19.19 2.57
CA ALA A 313 6.59 -18.51 1.32
C ALA A 313 6.18 -17.03 1.38
N VAL A 314 6.94 -16.18 0.67
CA VAL A 314 6.64 -14.77 0.44
C VAL A 314 6.38 -14.55 -1.04
N VAL A 315 5.29 -13.86 -1.31
CA VAL A 315 4.95 -13.38 -2.65
C VAL A 315 4.82 -11.87 -2.58
N ILE A 316 5.42 -11.16 -3.53
CA ILE A 316 5.29 -9.70 -3.66
C ILE A 316 4.71 -9.43 -5.04
N ALA A 317 3.61 -8.67 -5.09
CA ALA A 317 2.92 -8.29 -6.32
C ALA A 317 2.57 -6.79 -6.29
N HIS A 318 2.48 -6.15 -7.46
CA HIS A 318 2.15 -4.73 -7.55
C HIS A 318 0.73 -4.52 -8.09
N THR A 319 0.45 -5.00 -9.30
CA THR A 319 -0.85 -4.81 -9.96
C THR A 319 -1.55 -6.13 -10.22
N ASN A 320 -2.87 -6.07 -10.44
CA ASN A 320 -3.68 -7.22 -10.83
C ASN A 320 -3.16 -7.86 -12.13
N GLU A 321 -2.82 -7.04 -13.12
CA GLU A 321 -2.29 -7.46 -14.42
C GLU A 321 -0.98 -8.26 -14.32
N GLN A 322 -0.20 -8.04 -13.27
CA GLN A 322 1.05 -8.77 -13.08
C GLN A 322 0.86 -10.15 -12.44
N LEU A 323 -0.29 -10.46 -11.86
CA LEU A 323 -0.45 -11.67 -11.03
C LEU A 323 -0.18 -12.96 -11.81
N GLU A 324 -0.52 -13.01 -13.10
CA GLU A 324 -0.24 -14.17 -13.98
C GLU A 324 1.27 -14.39 -14.22
N SER A 325 2.07 -13.32 -14.12
CA SER A 325 3.53 -13.37 -14.27
C SER A 325 4.27 -13.62 -12.96
N VAL A 326 3.58 -13.55 -11.82
CA VAL A 326 4.20 -13.81 -10.52
C VAL A 326 4.41 -15.32 -10.39
N PRO A 327 5.65 -15.79 -10.19
CA PRO A 327 5.92 -17.21 -10.11
C PRO A 327 5.24 -17.83 -8.88
N PRO A 328 4.89 -19.13 -8.94
CA PRO A 328 4.27 -19.82 -7.82
C PRO A 328 5.16 -19.75 -6.57
N PRO A 329 4.57 -19.84 -5.37
CA PRO A 329 5.32 -19.72 -4.14
C PRO A 329 6.33 -20.85 -4.02
N SER A 330 7.55 -20.50 -3.66
CA SER A 330 8.64 -21.46 -3.44
C SER A 330 8.76 -21.74 -1.95
N TRP A 331 8.53 -22.99 -1.57
CA TRP A 331 8.30 -23.45 -0.19
C TRP A 331 9.58 -23.81 0.55
#